data_AF-A0A662HJ09-F1
#
_entry.id   AF-A0A662HJ09-F1
#
_cell.length_a   1.000
_cell.length_b   1.000
_cell.length_c   1.000
_cell.angle_alpha   90.00
_cell.angle_beta   90.00
_cell.angle_gamma   90.00
#
_symmetry.space_group_name_H-M   'P 1'
#
loop_
_entity.id
_entity.type
_entity.pdbx_description
1 polymer ?
#
loop_
_entity_poly.entity_id
_entity_poly.type
_entity_poly.pdbx_seq_one_letter_code
_entity_poly.pdbx_strand_id
1 'polypeptide(L)'
;VEVKPNEHVEVKVYVEPVGDFREEVGVEVNRGFIDPSRKTLPFEAIWRLKSEATEGIYTYKVKAHHGKLSRETTLTVKVLGEYEVIVRDLSDYEPMPGDVIEEASNIESIGTLQNIAERLGGLIEALSNVYMEASGYEGKVQITINGVAMDDAKTIIDSVKSLKDLNVNARLVFQNARPLDELKARRLNAIKLFLTGVKVRVRRKRT
;
A
#
# COMPACT_ATOMS: atom_id res chain seq x y z
N VAL A 1 -3.88 -5.74 16.88
CA VAL A 1 -3.68 -4.28 16.96
C VAL A 1 -2.94 -3.84 15.71
N GLU A 2 -3.36 -2.77 15.03
CA GLU A 2 -2.64 -2.21 13.87
C GLU A 2 -1.93 -0.92 14.28
N VAL A 3 -0.66 -0.76 13.92
CA VAL A 3 0.21 0.34 14.36
C VAL A 3 1.22 0.74 13.28
N LYS A 4 1.81 1.92 13.41
CA LYS A 4 2.93 2.38 12.59
C LYS A 4 4.26 1.80 13.08
N PRO A 5 5.33 1.88 12.25
CA PRO A 5 6.64 1.44 12.67
C PRO A 5 7.15 2.28 13.84
N ASN A 6 7.81 1.64 14.81
CA ASN A 6 8.34 2.27 16.03
C ASN A 6 7.33 2.95 16.96
N GLU A 7 6.03 2.83 16.70
CA GLU A 7 4.96 3.37 17.53
C GLU A 7 4.92 2.70 18.92
N HIS A 8 4.58 3.48 19.95
CA HIS A 8 4.42 2.97 21.30
C HIS A 8 2.99 2.49 21.50
N VAL A 9 2.85 1.25 21.96
CA VAL A 9 1.57 0.58 22.17
C VAL A 9 1.41 0.32 23.66
N GLU A 10 0.28 0.77 24.21
CA GLU A 10 -0.14 0.43 25.56
C GLU A 10 -1.32 -0.54 25.50
N VAL A 11 -1.18 -1.68 26.17
CA VAL A 11 -2.19 -2.74 26.22
C VAL A 11 -2.57 -2.99 27.67
N LYS A 12 -3.86 -2.94 27.97
CA LYS A 12 -4.38 -3.33 29.27
C LYS A 12 -4.49 -4.85 29.36
N VAL A 13 -3.83 -5.41 30.37
CA VAL A 13 -3.84 -6.84 30.69
C VAL A 13 -4.64 -7.02 31.97
N TYR A 14 -5.76 -7.72 31.88
CA TYR A 14 -6.59 -8.06 33.04
C TYR A 14 -6.20 -9.45 33.54
N VAL A 15 -5.89 -9.56 34.83
CA VAL A 15 -5.56 -10.83 35.47
C VAL A 15 -6.64 -11.15 36.49
N GLU A 16 -7.43 -12.17 36.18
CA GLU A 16 -8.57 -12.61 36.97
C GLU A 16 -8.28 -13.91 37.73
N PRO A 17 -8.88 -14.12 38.90
CA PRO A 17 -8.76 -15.36 39.64
C PRO A 17 -9.50 -16.51 38.96
N VAL A 18 -8.98 -17.73 39.14
CA VAL A 18 -9.67 -18.96 38.75
C VAL A 18 -10.26 -19.58 40.01
N GLY A 19 -11.59 -19.61 40.12
CA GLY A 19 -12.28 -20.05 41.34
C GLY A 19 -11.99 -19.11 42.52
N ASP A 20 -11.67 -19.69 43.68
CA ASP A 20 -11.40 -18.95 44.92
C ASP A 20 -9.93 -18.55 45.11
N PHE A 21 -9.08 -18.70 44.09
CA PHE A 21 -7.66 -18.39 44.18
C PHE A 21 -7.42 -16.87 44.33
N ARG A 22 -6.84 -16.43 45.46
CA ARG A 22 -6.63 -15.01 45.79
C ARG A 22 -5.18 -14.65 46.11
N GLU A 23 -4.22 -15.44 45.65
CA GLU A 23 -2.82 -15.16 45.93
C GLU A 23 -2.22 -14.12 44.97
N GLU A 24 -0.99 -13.70 45.27
CA GLU A 24 -0.22 -12.80 44.43
C GLU A 24 0.30 -13.54 43.19
N VAL A 25 0.09 -12.94 42.01
CA VAL A 25 0.50 -13.51 40.72
C VAL A 25 1.51 -12.58 40.06
N GLY A 26 2.61 -13.16 39.57
CA GLY A 26 3.58 -12.48 38.72
C GLY A 26 3.15 -12.52 37.25
N VAL A 27 3.48 -11.47 36.50
CA VAL A 27 3.21 -11.34 35.07
C VAL A 27 4.49 -10.92 34.36
N GLU A 28 4.83 -11.65 33.31
CA GLU A 28 6.02 -11.45 32.50
C GLU A 28 5.62 -11.29 31.03
N VAL A 29 6.37 -10.47 30.30
CA VAL A 29 6.19 -10.24 28.86
C VAL A 29 7.48 -10.56 28.12
N ASN A 30 7.38 -11.13 26.92
CA ASN A 30 8.57 -11.43 26.12
C ASN A 30 9.23 -10.19 25.50
N ARG A 31 8.51 -9.06 25.47
CA ARG A 31 8.99 -7.77 24.96
C ARG A 31 8.33 -6.61 25.68
N GLY A 32 9.09 -5.53 25.89
CA GLY A 32 8.58 -4.32 26.51
C GLY A 32 8.58 -4.41 28.03
N PHE A 33 7.67 -3.67 28.65
CA PHE A 33 7.57 -3.54 30.10
C PHE A 33 6.12 -3.63 30.54
N ILE A 34 5.85 -4.30 31.67
CA ILE A 34 4.51 -4.43 32.23
C ILE A 34 4.48 -3.99 33.68
N ASP A 35 3.46 -3.21 34.05
CA ASP A 35 3.31 -2.65 35.40
C ASP A 35 1.84 -2.64 35.86
N PRO A 36 1.52 -3.19 37.06
CA PRO A 36 2.43 -3.93 37.93
C PRO A 36 2.79 -5.29 37.34
N SER A 37 4.06 -5.69 37.48
CA SER A 37 4.53 -7.03 37.11
C SER A 37 4.17 -8.10 38.14
N ARG A 38 3.64 -7.71 39.31
CA ARG A 38 3.17 -8.62 40.35
C ARG A 38 2.16 -7.93 41.26
N LYS A 39 1.01 -8.58 41.52
CA LYS A 39 -0.01 -8.07 42.44
C LYS A 39 -1.00 -9.18 42.85
N THR A 40 -1.72 -8.97 43.95
CA THR A 40 -2.85 -9.82 44.38
C THR A 40 -4.02 -9.70 43.40
N LEU A 41 -4.62 -10.83 43.04
CA LEU A 41 -5.76 -10.90 42.13
C LEU A 41 -7.06 -10.33 42.74
N PRO A 42 -7.96 -9.76 41.92
CA PRO A 42 -7.78 -9.38 40.52
C PRO A 42 -7.03 -8.05 40.37
N PHE A 43 -6.32 -7.88 39.25
CA PHE A 43 -5.69 -6.59 38.95
C PHE A 43 -5.58 -6.34 37.44
N GLU A 44 -5.47 -5.06 37.10
CA GLU A 44 -5.11 -4.56 35.77
C GLU A 44 -3.62 -4.21 35.76
N ALA A 45 -2.93 -4.61 34.69
CA ALA A 45 -1.57 -4.19 34.38
C ALA A 45 -1.50 -3.53 33.01
N ILE A 46 -0.61 -2.55 32.87
CA ILE A 46 -0.36 -1.84 31.62
C ILE A 46 0.91 -2.41 31.01
N TRP A 47 0.76 -3.07 29.87
CA TRP A 47 1.86 -3.53 29.05
C TRP A 47 2.21 -2.48 28.00
N ARG A 48 3.43 -1.94 28.10
CA ARG A 48 4.00 -0.97 27.17
C ARG A 48 5.01 -1.67 26.28
N LEU A 49 4.81 -1.62 24.97
CA LEU A 49 5.77 -2.12 23.98
C LEU A 49 6.00 -1.11 22.86
N LYS A 50 7.19 -1.15 22.26
CA LYS A 50 7.49 -0.45 21.01
C LYS A 50 7.28 -1.42 19.85
N SER A 51 6.52 -1.01 18.85
CA SER A 51 6.30 -1.81 17.64
C SER A 51 7.61 -1.95 16.83
N GLU A 52 7.64 -2.94 15.93
CA GLU A 52 8.80 -3.15 15.07
C GLU A 52 9.01 -2.00 14.10
N ALA A 53 10.26 -1.79 13.70
CA ALA A 53 10.60 -0.83 12.65
C ALA A 53 10.19 -1.33 11.25
N THR A 54 9.99 -2.64 11.11
CA THR A 54 9.63 -3.28 9.85
C THR A 54 8.14 -3.63 9.82
N GLU A 55 7.55 -3.44 8.65
CA GLU A 55 6.17 -3.83 8.36
C GLU A 55 6.04 -5.35 8.42
N GLY A 56 4.95 -5.82 9.03
CA GLY A 56 4.71 -7.25 9.22
C GLY A 56 3.72 -7.55 10.33
N ILE A 57 3.48 -8.84 10.54
CA ILE A 57 2.64 -9.35 11.63
C ILE A 57 3.56 -9.96 12.68
N TYR A 58 3.50 -9.43 13.90
CA TYR A 58 4.30 -9.84 15.03
C TYR A 58 3.42 -10.35 16.15
N THR A 59 3.88 -11.42 16.81
CA THR A 59 3.15 -12.03 17.94
C THR A 59 4.00 -11.91 19.19
N TYR A 60 3.42 -11.30 20.21
CA TYR A 60 4.01 -11.14 21.53
C TYR A 60 3.29 -12.03 22.54
N LYS A 61 3.95 -12.31 23.65
CA LYS A 61 3.49 -13.23 24.69
C LYS A 61 3.49 -12.54 26.03
N VAL A 62 2.42 -12.75 26.78
CA VAL A 62 2.30 -12.39 28.19
C VAL A 62 1.98 -13.65 29.00
N LYS A 63 2.71 -13.84 30.08
CA LYS A 63 2.65 -15.04 30.92
C LYS A 63 2.39 -14.65 32.36
N ALA A 64 1.29 -15.13 32.92
CA ALA A 64 1.02 -15.09 34.34
C ALA A 64 1.59 -16.34 35.02
N HIS A 65 2.16 -16.20 36.22
CA HIS A 65 2.76 -17.31 36.96
C HIS A 65 2.62 -17.15 38.49
N HIS A 66 2.48 -18.30 39.16
CA HIS A 66 2.53 -18.41 40.61
C HIS A 66 3.07 -19.81 40.98
N GLY A 67 4.25 -19.88 41.61
CA GLY A 67 4.93 -21.15 41.87
C GLY A 67 5.18 -21.95 40.58
N LYS A 68 4.60 -23.16 40.49
CA LYS A 68 4.67 -24.02 39.29
C LYS A 68 3.52 -23.78 38.30
N LEU A 69 2.51 -22.98 38.66
CA LEU A 69 1.37 -22.69 37.81
C LEU A 69 1.73 -21.56 36.87
N SER A 70 1.36 -21.69 35.60
CA SER A 70 1.47 -20.59 34.64
C SER A 70 0.43 -20.67 33.54
N ARG A 71 0.07 -19.50 33.00
CA ARG A 71 -0.83 -19.37 31.85
C ARG A 71 -0.29 -18.30 30.92
N GLU A 72 -0.33 -18.56 29.62
CA GLU A 72 0.16 -17.66 28.59
C GLU A 72 -0.99 -17.24 27.68
N THR A 73 -0.95 -16.00 27.19
CA THR A 73 -1.76 -15.52 26.08
C THR A 73 -0.90 -14.67 25.14
N THR A 74 -1.42 -14.42 23.93
CA THR A 74 -0.69 -13.74 22.88
C THR A 74 -1.35 -12.44 22.45
N LEU A 75 -0.52 -11.49 22.01
CA LEU A 75 -0.94 -10.24 21.38
C LEU A 75 -0.39 -10.21 19.96
N THR A 76 -1.28 -10.12 18.97
CA THR A 76 -0.89 -9.93 17.57
C THR A 76 -0.90 -8.44 17.21
N VAL A 77 0.25 -7.94 16.75
CA VAL A 77 0.45 -6.57 16.29
C VAL A 77 0.83 -6.59 14.81
N LYS A 78 0.08 -5.86 14.00
CA LYS A 78 0.34 -5.66 12.58
C LYS A 78 0.93 -4.26 12.40
N VAL A 79 2.20 -4.21 12.02
CA VAL A 79 2.90 -2.96 11.72
C VAL A 79 2.64 -2.62 10.26
N LEU A 80 2.01 -1.49 10.00
CA LEU A 80 1.72 -0.99 8.66
C LEU A 80 2.89 -0.12 8.17
N GLY A 81 3.35 -0.32 6.92
CA GLY A 81 4.36 0.54 6.33
C GLY A 81 3.87 1.99 6.15
N GLU A 82 4.76 2.98 6.33
CA GLU A 82 4.45 4.35 5.92
C GLU A 82 4.77 4.52 4.43
N TYR A 83 3.79 5.04 3.69
CA TYR A 83 3.94 5.34 2.27
C TYR A 83 3.66 6.81 2.01
N GLU A 84 4.43 7.39 1.09
CA GLU A 84 4.11 8.69 0.49
C GLU A 84 3.55 8.49 -0.92
N VAL A 85 2.65 9.39 -1.31
CA VAL A 85 2.09 9.44 -2.66
C VAL A 85 2.72 10.61 -3.40
N ILE A 86 3.45 10.30 -4.47
CA ILE A 86 4.11 11.26 -5.34
C ILE A 86 3.29 11.39 -6.61
N VAL A 87 2.87 12.60 -6.97
CA VAL A 87 2.24 12.91 -8.26
C VAL A 87 3.11 13.90 -9.01
N ARG A 88 3.71 13.47 -10.12
CA ARG A 88 4.67 14.26 -10.90
C ARG A 88 4.55 13.98 -12.39
N ASP A 89 5.02 14.92 -13.21
CA ASP A 89 5.30 14.61 -14.62
C ASP A 89 6.36 13.50 -14.67
N LEU A 90 6.17 12.55 -15.57
CA LEU A 90 7.06 11.43 -15.74
C LEU A 90 8.46 11.89 -16.15
N SER A 91 8.62 13.03 -16.85
CA SER A 91 9.94 13.60 -17.17
C SER A 91 10.74 13.97 -15.93
N ASP A 92 10.06 14.53 -14.93
CA ASP A 92 10.66 15.10 -13.71
C ASP A 92 10.73 14.08 -12.57
N TYR A 93 10.07 12.94 -12.76
CA TYR A 93 10.06 11.86 -11.78
C TYR A 93 11.41 11.14 -11.75
N GLU A 94 11.96 10.95 -10.55
CA GLU A 94 13.17 10.17 -10.28
C GLU A 94 12.79 8.78 -9.73
N PRO A 95 12.83 7.71 -10.54
CA PRO A 95 12.46 6.38 -10.11
C PRO A 95 13.47 5.81 -9.11
N MET A 96 12.96 5.24 -8.02
CA MET A 96 13.75 4.53 -7.01
C MET A 96 13.29 3.07 -6.88
N PRO A 97 14.18 2.15 -6.49
CA PRO A 97 13.78 0.80 -6.12
C PRO A 97 12.74 0.84 -4.99
N GLY A 98 11.70 0.01 -5.10
CA GLY A 98 10.58 -0.08 -4.15
C GLY A 98 9.37 0.78 -4.51
N ASP A 99 9.48 1.67 -5.50
CA ASP A 99 8.35 2.49 -5.96
C ASP A 99 7.28 1.66 -6.66
N VAL A 100 6.01 1.98 -6.39
CA VAL A 100 4.87 1.35 -7.04
C VAL A 100 4.13 2.40 -7.86
N ILE A 101 4.10 2.25 -9.18
CA ILE A 101 3.38 3.16 -10.08
C ILE A 101 1.93 2.70 -10.16
N GLU A 102 1.01 3.51 -9.65
CA GLU A 102 -0.40 3.15 -9.53
C GLU A 102 -1.24 3.73 -10.68
N GLU A 103 -0.85 4.89 -11.19
CA GLU A 103 -1.61 5.60 -12.23
C GLU A 103 -0.69 6.33 -13.21
N ALA A 104 -1.07 6.36 -14.47
CA ALA A 104 -0.56 7.29 -15.48
C ALA A 104 -1.73 8.13 -16.00
N SER A 105 -1.60 9.45 -15.99
CA SER A 105 -2.68 10.41 -16.26
C SER A 105 -2.19 11.54 -17.17
N ASN A 106 -3.11 12.42 -17.57
CA ASN A 106 -2.84 13.50 -18.54
C ASN A 106 -2.43 12.94 -19.92
N ILE A 107 -3.10 11.87 -20.35
CA ILE A 107 -2.83 11.22 -21.64
C ILE A 107 -3.76 11.83 -22.68
N GLU A 108 -3.22 12.74 -23.50
CA GLU A 108 -3.98 13.55 -24.44
C GLU A 108 -4.13 12.93 -25.84
N SER A 109 -3.64 11.70 -26.03
CA SER A 109 -3.68 11.00 -27.31
C SER A 109 -3.92 9.50 -27.13
N ILE A 110 -4.87 8.98 -27.91
CA ILE A 110 -5.22 7.55 -27.97
C ILE A 110 -4.01 6.70 -28.38
N GLY A 111 -3.18 7.22 -29.30
CA GLY A 111 -1.95 6.53 -29.71
C GLY A 111 -0.93 6.43 -28.57
N THR A 112 -0.83 7.47 -27.75
CA THR A 112 0.05 7.50 -26.58
C THR A 112 -0.46 6.59 -25.46
N LEU A 113 -1.79 6.49 -25.28
CA LEU A 113 -2.42 5.63 -24.28
C LEU A 113 -1.97 4.16 -24.39
N GLN A 114 -2.04 3.59 -25.61
CA GLN A 114 -1.60 2.22 -25.87
C GLN A 114 -0.10 2.04 -25.57
N ASN A 115 0.72 2.98 -26.04
CA ASN A 115 2.16 2.94 -25.85
C ASN A 115 2.55 3.02 -24.36
N ILE A 116 1.84 3.84 -23.56
CA ILE A 116 2.05 3.92 -22.12
C ILE A 116 1.64 2.61 -21.45
N ALA A 117 0.49 2.03 -21.80
CA ALA A 117 0.02 0.76 -21.24
C ALA A 117 1.04 -0.36 -21.49
N GLU A 118 1.56 -0.47 -22.71
CA GLU A 118 2.57 -1.48 -23.07
C GLU A 118 3.90 -1.24 -22.35
N ARG A 119 4.43 -0.01 -22.38
CA ARG A 119 5.75 0.31 -21.79
C ARG A 119 5.73 0.29 -20.27
N LEU A 120 4.82 1.03 -19.64
CA LEU A 120 4.74 1.11 -18.18
C LEU A 120 4.14 -0.17 -17.61
N GLY A 121 3.04 -0.67 -18.16
CA GLY A 121 2.39 -1.89 -17.69
C GLY A 121 3.30 -3.11 -17.83
N GLY A 122 4.03 -3.23 -18.94
CA GLY A 122 5.04 -4.27 -19.13
C GLY A 122 6.22 -4.15 -18.16
N LEU A 123 6.68 -2.92 -17.87
CA LEU A 123 7.78 -2.69 -16.94
C LEU A 123 7.42 -3.08 -15.49
N ILE A 124 6.21 -2.72 -15.05
CA ILE A 124 5.73 -2.97 -13.67
C ILE A 124 4.94 -4.28 -13.56
N GLU A 125 4.85 -5.05 -14.65
CA GLU A 125 4.14 -6.34 -14.74
C GLU A 125 2.69 -6.25 -14.25
N ALA A 126 1.97 -5.21 -14.70
CA ALA A 126 0.59 -4.98 -14.30
C ALA A 126 -0.37 -4.85 -15.48
N LEU A 127 -1.58 -5.35 -15.26
CA LEU A 127 -2.73 -5.02 -16.08
C LEU A 127 -3.16 -3.58 -15.81
N SER A 128 -3.79 -2.93 -16.79
CA SER A 128 -4.27 -1.57 -16.64
C SER A 128 -5.75 -1.47 -16.95
N ASN A 129 -6.46 -0.66 -16.18
CA ASN A 129 -7.81 -0.23 -16.47
C ASN A 129 -7.78 1.17 -17.08
N VAL A 130 -8.51 1.34 -18.16
CA VAL A 130 -8.61 2.57 -18.93
C VAL A 130 -9.76 3.42 -18.39
N TYR A 131 -9.46 4.69 -18.17
CA TYR A 131 -10.47 5.74 -18.05
C TYR A 131 -10.18 6.77 -19.12
N MET A 132 -11.15 7.04 -19.98
CA MET A 132 -10.96 7.90 -21.13
C MET A 132 -12.23 8.68 -21.42
N GLU A 133 -12.07 9.98 -21.64
CA GLU A 133 -13.05 10.83 -22.27
C GLU A 133 -12.48 11.32 -23.59
N ALA A 134 -13.20 11.09 -24.69
CA ALA A 134 -12.85 11.62 -26.00
C ALA A 134 -14.05 12.33 -26.60
N SER A 135 -13.83 13.54 -27.10
CA SER A 135 -14.86 14.35 -27.76
C SER A 135 -14.32 15.02 -29.00
N GLY A 136 -15.16 15.21 -30.01
CA GLY A 136 -14.74 15.90 -31.23
C GLY A 136 -15.91 16.17 -32.16
N TYR A 137 -15.59 16.73 -33.32
CA TYR A 137 -16.59 17.07 -34.36
C TYR A 137 -17.74 17.91 -33.79
N GLU A 138 -17.41 18.98 -33.06
CA GLU A 138 -18.40 19.88 -32.41
C GLU A 138 -19.36 19.14 -31.47
N GLY A 139 -18.85 18.11 -30.77
CA GLY A 139 -19.62 17.32 -29.81
C GLY A 139 -20.48 16.21 -30.43
N LYS A 140 -20.40 16.00 -31.75
CA LYS A 140 -21.10 14.88 -32.43
C LYS A 140 -20.55 13.51 -32.04
N VAL A 141 -19.29 13.46 -31.61
CA VAL A 141 -18.66 12.25 -31.08
C VAL A 141 -18.34 12.49 -29.61
N GLN A 142 -18.83 11.60 -28.76
CA GLN A 142 -18.51 11.53 -27.35
C GLN A 142 -18.30 10.06 -26.98
N ILE A 143 -17.15 9.77 -26.38
CA ILE A 143 -16.77 8.43 -25.96
C ILE A 143 -16.31 8.52 -24.52
N THR A 144 -16.86 7.66 -23.68
CA THR A 144 -16.48 7.54 -22.28
C THR A 144 -16.19 6.07 -21.97
N ILE A 145 -14.98 5.81 -21.49
CA ILE A 145 -14.56 4.52 -20.96
C ILE A 145 -14.30 4.73 -19.47
N ASN A 146 -14.92 3.92 -18.61
CA ASN A 146 -14.81 4.03 -17.17
C ASN A 146 -14.37 2.70 -16.55
N GLY A 147 -13.06 2.54 -16.35
CA GLY A 147 -12.50 1.41 -15.60
C GLY A 147 -12.55 0.08 -16.34
N VAL A 148 -12.48 0.10 -17.66
CA VAL A 148 -12.47 -1.12 -18.50
C VAL A 148 -11.03 -1.62 -18.63
N ALA A 149 -10.80 -2.93 -18.55
CA ALA A 149 -9.47 -3.50 -18.76
C ALA A 149 -8.93 -3.12 -20.16
N MET A 150 -7.63 -2.83 -20.25
CA MET A 150 -7.01 -2.35 -21.48
C MET A 150 -7.22 -3.31 -22.66
N ASP A 151 -7.16 -4.61 -22.43
CA ASP A 151 -7.36 -5.63 -23.46
C ASP A 151 -8.79 -5.58 -24.03
N ASP A 152 -9.79 -5.38 -23.17
CA ASP A 152 -11.20 -5.24 -23.58
C ASP A 152 -11.46 -3.88 -24.24
N ALA A 153 -10.82 -2.82 -23.74
CA ALA A 153 -10.93 -1.47 -24.30
C ALA A 153 -10.21 -1.35 -25.65
N LYS A 154 -9.29 -2.26 -25.98
CA LYS A 154 -8.42 -2.18 -27.17
C LYS A 154 -9.21 -2.04 -28.46
N THR A 155 -10.28 -2.80 -28.66
CA THR A 155 -11.09 -2.75 -29.88
C THR A 155 -11.77 -1.38 -30.06
N ILE A 156 -12.24 -0.78 -28.97
CA ILE A 156 -12.82 0.58 -28.98
C ILE A 156 -11.72 1.58 -29.31
N ILE A 157 -10.60 1.52 -28.60
CA ILE A 157 -9.44 2.40 -28.77
C ILE A 157 -8.92 2.34 -30.23
N ASP A 158 -8.78 1.15 -30.81
CA ASP A 158 -8.31 0.96 -32.19
C ASP A 158 -9.30 1.55 -33.22
N SER A 159 -10.60 1.39 -32.98
CA SER A 159 -11.64 1.98 -33.83
C SER A 159 -11.58 3.51 -33.80
N VAL A 160 -11.44 4.08 -32.61
CA VAL A 160 -11.46 5.53 -32.37
C VAL A 160 -10.15 6.19 -32.80
N LYS A 161 -9.02 5.47 -32.76
CA LYS A 161 -7.69 5.96 -33.19
C LYS A 161 -7.67 6.44 -34.65
N SER A 162 -8.60 5.96 -35.49
CA SER A 162 -8.77 6.40 -36.88
C SER A 162 -9.42 7.79 -37.02
N LEU A 163 -10.11 8.25 -35.98
CA LEU A 163 -10.78 9.54 -35.95
C LEU A 163 -9.75 10.64 -35.67
N LYS A 164 -9.72 11.64 -36.54
CA LYS A 164 -8.90 12.85 -36.37
C LYS A 164 -9.65 13.87 -35.49
N ASP A 165 -8.92 14.83 -34.95
CA ASP A 165 -9.49 16.00 -34.26
C ASP A 165 -10.36 15.66 -33.04
N LEU A 166 -10.02 14.57 -32.35
CA LEU A 166 -10.56 14.26 -31.04
C LEU A 166 -9.72 14.94 -29.95
N ASN A 167 -10.40 15.64 -29.05
CA ASN A 167 -9.84 16.03 -27.77
C ASN A 167 -9.98 14.84 -26.81
N VAL A 168 -8.86 14.36 -26.30
CA VAL A 168 -8.78 13.13 -25.50
C VAL A 168 -8.21 13.50 -24.14
N ASN A 169 -8.82 12.96 -23.09
CA ASN A 169 -8.25 12.97 -21.76
C ASN A 169 -8.36 11.56 -21.20
N ALA A 170 -7.23 10.89 -21.05
CA ALA A 170 -7.18 9.52 -20.57
C ALA A 170 -6.22 9.36 -19.39
N ARG A 171 -6.49 8.29 -18.63
CA ARG A 171 -5.62 7.77 -17.61
C ARG A 171 -5.69 6.24 -17.56
N LEU A 172 -4.61 5.65 -17.08
CA LEU A 172 -4.46 4.22 -16.82
C LEU A 172 -4.28 4.02 -15.33
N VAL A 173 -5.06 3.11 -14.76
CA VAL A 173 -4.91 2.66 -13.37
C VAL A 173 -4.36 1.24 -13.40
N PHE A 174 -3.17 1.04 -12.84
CA PHE A 174 -2.47 -0.24 -12.86
C PHE A 174 -2.93 -1.14 -11.71
N GLN A 175 -3.37 -2.34 -12.04
CA GLN A 175 -3.82 -3.35 -11.10
C GLN A 175 -2.66 -4.24 -10.70
N ASN A 176 -2.44 -4.38 -9.38
CA ASN A 176 -1.38 -5.23 -8.82
C ASN A 176 0.03 -4.87 -9.33
N ALA A 177 0.30 -3.58 -9.53
CA ALA A 177 1.62 -3.06 -9.89
C ALA A 177 2.73 -3.60 -8.98
N ARG A 178 3.73 -4.24 -9.58
CA ARG A 178 4.91 -4.68 -8.83
C ARG A 178 5.81 -3.49 -8.53
N PRO A 179 6.44 -3.46 -7.34
CA PRO A 179 7.46 -2.47 -7.05
C PRO A 179 8.60 -2.51 -8.07
N LEU A 180 9.20 -1.36 -8.36
CA LEU A 180 10.39 -1.28 -9.19
C LEU A 180 11.57 -1.95 -8.48
N ASP A 181 12.27 -2.85 -9.17
CA ASP A 181 13.61 -3.27 -8.79
C ASP A 181 14.66 -2.30 -9.37
N GLU A 182 15.95 -2.52 -9.09
CA GLU A 182 17.03 -1.66 -9.60
C GLU A 182 17.05 -1.56 -11.13
N LEU A 183 16.81 -2.69 -11.83
CA LEU A 183 16.83 -2.74 -13.28
C LEU A 183 15.63 -1.98 -13.85
N LYS A 184 14.45 -2.15 -13.26
CA LYS A 184 13.21 -1.48 -13.66
C LYS A 184 13.28 0.03 -13.43
N ALA A 185 13.83 0.47 -12.30
CA ALA A 185 14.04 1.89 -12.02
C ALA A 185 14.98 2.53 -13.07
N ARG A 186 16.10 1.87 -13.39
CA ARG A 186 17.02 2.32 -14.46
C ARG A 186 16.34 2.38 -15.82
N ARG A 187 15.57 1.34 -16.18
CA ARG A 187 14.81 1.29 -17.44
C ARG A 187 13.79 2.40 -17.52
N LEU A 188 13.03 2.66 -16.46
CA LEU A 188 12.07 3.77 -16.42
C LEU A 188 12.78 5.10 -16.65
N ASN A 189 13.91 5.32 -15.98
CA ASN A 189 14.68 6.54 -16.12
C ASN A 189 15.19 6.75 -17.57
N ALA A 190 15.48 5.66 -18.29
CA ALA A 190 15.88 5.73 -19.70
C ALA A 190 14.71 6.02 -20.66
N ILE A 191 13.48 5.57 -20.33
CA ILE A 191 12.33 5.72 -21.23
C ILE A 191 11.44 6.93 -20.91
N LYS A 192 11.56 7.53 -19.72
CA LYS A 192 10.65 8.60 -19.25
C LYS A 192 10.61 9.83 -20.16
N LEU A 193 11.71 10.13 -20.85
CA LEU A 193 11.81 11.24 -21.80
C LEU A 193 10.96 11.03 -23.08
N PHE A 194 10.54 9.80 -23.38
CA PHE A 194 9.64 9.52 -24.50
C PHE A 194 8.16 9.60 -24.12
N LEU A 195 7.86 9.88 -22.85
CA LEU A 195 6.53 9.89 -22.25
C LEU A 195 6.24 11.25 -21.58
N THR A 196 6.70 12.34 -22.20
CA THR A 196 6.54 13.71 -21.69
C THR A 196 5.06 14.12 -21.61
N GLY A 197 4.73 14.96 -20.63
CA GLY A 197 3.37 15.44 -20.40
C GLY A 197 2.46 14.43 -19.69
N VAL A 198 2.91 13.19 -19.50
CA VAL A 198 2.21 12.17 -18.73
C VAL A 198 2.54 12.34 -17.27
N LYS A 199 1.53 12.40 -16.40
CA LYS A 199 1.73 12.43 -14.96
C LYS A 199 1.59 11.04 -14.37
N VAL A 200 2.52 10.65 -13.51
CA VAL A 200 2.45 9.40 -12.75
C VAL A 200 2.07 9.63 -11.30
N ARG A 201 1.21 8.77 -10.76
CA ARG A 201 0.97 8.62 -9.33
C ARG A 201 1.75 7.42 -8.83
N VAL A 202 2.66 7.66 -7.89
CA VAL A 202 3.56 6.66 -7.35
C VAL A 202 3.37 6.57 -5.85
N ARG A 203 3.32 5.35 -5.34
CA ARG A 203 3.42 5.06 -3.92
C ARG A 203 4.85 4.64 -3.60
N ARG A 204 5.54 5.42 -2.78
CA ARG A 204 6.92 5.19 -2.32
C ARG A 204 6.91 4.87 -0.83
N LYS A 205 7.65 3.85 -0.40
CA LYS A 205 7.80 3.56 1.02
C LYS A 205 8.68 4.65 1.65
N ARG A 206 8.22 5.28 2.72
CA ARG A 206 9.05 6.21 3.49
C ARG A 206 10.17 5.42 4.16
N THR A 207 11.41 5.78 3.86
CA THR A 207 12.63 5.26 4.50
C THR A 207 12.91 5.99 5.80
#